data_AF-A0A1F5HRV9-F1
#
_entry.id   AF-A0A1F5HRV9-F1
#
_cell.length_a   1.000
_cell.length_b   1.000
_cell.length_c   1.000
_cell.angle_alpha   90.00
_cell.angle_beta   90.00
_cell.angle_gamma   90.00
#
_symmetry.space_group_name_H-M   'P 1'
#
loop_
_entity.id
_entity.type
_entity.pdbx_description
1 polymer ?
#
loop_
_entity_poly.entity_id
_entity_poly.type
_entity_poly.pdbx_seq_one_letter_code
_entity_poly.pdbx_strand_id
1 'polypeptide(L)'
;MKTYSFKKFDGVYSRGDTKIGINKSGLIRLSSGFCRSTNVTNFKYCVLFYDSGNEAIAFKFINVRENGILKITRDTTGATVSGKSFFKANRLDLKTYSGRYDWEKQTIPDIGEVFIIELGKK
;
A
#
# COMPACT_ATOMS: atom_id res chain seq x y z
N MET A 1 25.95 -39.97 17.81
CA MET A 1 26.26 -38.51 17.78
C MET A 1 25.31 -37.83 16.82
N LYS A 2 24.79 -36.63 17.14
CA LYS A 2 23.93 -35.87 16.23
C LYS A 2 24.80 -35.04 15.28
N THR A 3 24.56 -35.19 13.99
CA THR A 3 25.22 -34.41 12.94
C THR A 3 24.38 -33.17 12.65
N TYR A 4 24.96 -31.99 12.76
CA TYR A 4 24.30 -30.72 12.46
C TYR A 4 24.78 -30.16 11.12
N SER A 5 23.86 -29.64 10.32
CA SER A 5 24.14 -28.98 9.04
C SER A 5 23.58 -27.56 9.07
N PHE A 6 24.35 -26.63 9.65
CA PHE A 6 23.97 -25.23 9.72
C PHE A 6 24.25 -24.54 8.38
N LYS A 7 23.30 -23.75 7.90
CA LYS A 7 23.49 -22.85 6.76
C LYS A 7 23.72 -21.44 7.25
N LYS A 8 24.75 -20.79 6.70
CA LYS A 8 25.07 -19.37 6.96
C LYS A 8 24.01 -18.50 6.29
N PHE A 9 23.48 -17.54 7.03
CA PHE A 9 22.66 -16.47 6.46
C PHE A 9 23.57 -15.55 5.61
N ASP A 10 23.32 -15.47 4.30
CA ASP A 10 24.13 -14.70 3.34
C ASP A 10 23.63 -13.25 3.13
N GLY A 11 22.45 -12.93 3.64
CA GLY A 11 21.87 -11.59 3.58
C GLY A 11 21.40 -11.16 2.19
N VAL A 12 21.49 -12.01 1.16
CA VAL A 12 21.09 -11.68 -0.21
C VAL A 12 19.72 -12.27 -0.49
N TYR A 13 18.71 -11.63 0.10
CA TYR A 13 17.31 -11.80 -0.29
C TYR A 13 16.86 -10.50 -0.94
N SER A 14 15.94 -10.57 -1.91
CA SER A 14 15.28 -9.40 -2.47
C SER A 14 14.65 -8.58 -1.33
N ARG A 15 15.37 -7.56 -0.85
CA ARG A 15 14.90 -6.66 0.20
C ARG A 15 13.80 -5.79 -0.37
N GLY A 16 12.58 -6.10 0.02
CA GLY A 16 11.43 -5.27 -0.26
C GLY A 16 10.17 -6.11 -0.32
N ASP A 17 9.60 -6.39 0.85
CA ASP A 17 8.21 -6.84 0.90
C ASP A 17 7.36 -5.85 0.08
N THR A 18 6.66 -6.33 -0.94
CA THR A 18 5.87 -5.50 -1.86
C THR A 18 4.53 -5.07 -1.26
N LYS A 19 4.19 -5.47 -0.03
CA LYS A 19 2.91 -5.15 0.60
C LYS A 19 2.70 -3.65 0.83
N ILE A 20 1.44 -3.23 0.74
CA ILE A 20 0.98 -1.92 1.17
C ILE A 20 0.63 -2.01 2.67
N GLY A 21 1.20 -1.11 3.48
CA GLY A 21 0.99 -1.09 4.92
C GLY A 21 0.00 -0.02 5.35
N ILE A 22 -0.83 -0.31 6.36
CA ILE A 22 -1.66 0.68 7.07
C ILE A 22 -1.26 0.63 8.53
N ASN A 23 -0.86 1.77 9.09
CA ASN A 23 -0.57 1.86 10.53
C ASN A 23 -1.78 2.35 11.34
N LYS A 24 -1.69 2.24 12.66
CA LYS A 24 -2.75 2.66 13.59
C LYS A 24 -3.04 4.18 13.59
N SER A 25 -2.17 5.00 12.99
CA SER A 25 -2.39 6.44 12.85
C SER A 25 -3.07 6.84 11.54
N GLY A 26 -3.37 5.87 10.66
CA GLY A 26 -3.96 6.10 9.35
C GLY A 26 -2.96 6.51 8.27
N LEU A 27 -1.66 6.32 8.52
CA LEU A 27 -0.64 6.47 7.50
C LEU A 27 -0.56 5.19 6.67
N ILE A 28 -0.65 5.36 5.37
CA ILE A 28 -0.47 4.29 4.38
C ILE A 28 1.00 4.30 3.97
N ARG A 29 1.69 3.17 4.17
CA ARG A 29 3.10 2.97 3.83
C ARG A 29 3.20 2.17 2.53
N LEU A 30 3.79 2.78 1.53
CA LEU A 30 4.17 2.16 0.28
C LEU A 30 5.63 1.69 0.44
N SER A 31 5.82 0.38 0.55
CA SER A 31 7.13 -0.20 0.80
C SER A 31 8.10 0.09 -0.35
N SER A 32 9.40 -0.10 -0.09
CA SER A 32 10.41 0.05 -1.15
C SER A 32 10.25 -0.98 -2.28
N GLY A 33 9.87 -2.21 -1.93
CA GLY A 33 9.53 -3.24 -2.91
C GLY A 33 8.39 -2.81 -3.81
N PHE A 34 7.29 -2.33 -3.22
CA PHE A 34 6.13 -1.82 -3.96
C PHE A 34 6.52 -0.65 -4.86
N CYS A 35 7.22 0.34 -4.31
CA CYS A 35 7.62 1.53 -5.04
C CYS A 35 8.49 1.20 -6.26
N ARG A 36 9.43 0.27 -6.10
CA ARG A 36 10.31 -0.18 -7.19
C ARG A 36 9.57 -1.00 -8.25
N SER A 37 8.63 -1.86 -7.87
CA SER A 37 7.92 -2.72 -8.83
C SER A 37 6.82 -1.98 -9.60
N THR A 38 6.30 -0.88 -9.06
CA THR A 38 5.16 -0.15 -9.63
C THR A 38 5.50 1.25 -10.13
N ASN A 39 6.70 1.76 -9.82
CA ASN A 39 7.14 3.12 -10.11
C ASN A 39 6.23 4.22 -9.52
N VAL A 40 5.49 3.94 -8.43
CA VAL A 40 4.54 4.91 -7.83
C VAL A 40 5.20 6.19 -7.33
N THR A 41 6.51 6.18 -7.11
CA THR A 41 7.29 7.37 -6.75
C THR A 41 7.31 8.42 -7.86
N ASN A 42 7.04 8.06 -9.12
CA ASN A 42 6.93 8.99 -10.25
C ASN A 42 5.61 9.81 -10.25
N PHE A 43 4.66 9.46 -9.38
CA PHE A 43 3.39 10.17 -9.23
C PHE A 43 3.46 11.18 -8.09
N LYS A 44 2.69 12.27 -8.19
CA LYS A 44 2.62 13.33 -7.18
C LYS A 44 1.51 13.09 -6.15
N TYR A 45 0.43 12.45 -6.58
CA TYR A 45 -0.80 12.32 -5.81
C TYR A 45 -1.37 10.90 -5.88
N CYS A 46 -2.17 10.57 -4.89
CA CYS A 46 -2.93 9.34 -4.80
C CYS A 46 -4.41 9.68 -4.52
N VAL A 47 -5.32 8.96 -5.16
CA VAL A 47 -6.76 9.03 -4.92
C VAL A 47 -7.20 7.67 -4.41
N LEU A 48 -7.95 7.66 -3.31
CA LEU A 48 -8.41 6.45 -2.65
C LEU A 48 -9.89 6.24 -2.92
N PHE A 49 -10.26 5.02 -3.26
CA PHE A 49 -11.64 4.57 -3.43
C PHE A 49 -11.91 3.47 -2.42
N TYR A 50 -13.09 3.50 -1.80
CA TYR A 50 -13.53 2.44 -0.90
C TYR A 50 -14.66 1.66 -1.55
N ASP A 51 -14.51 0.34 -1.60
CA ASP A 51 -15.59 -0.58 -1.89
C ASP A 51 -16.07 -1.21 -0.58
N SER A 52 -17.23 -0.77 -0.10
CA SER A 52 -17.82 -1.29 1.13
C SER A 52 -18.39 -2.71 0.98
N GLY A 53 -18.71 -3.13 -0.25
CA GLY A 53 -19.23 -4.47 -0.52
C GLY A 53 -18.15 -5.54 -0.40
N ASN A 54 -16.94 -5.23 -0.88
CA ASN A 54 -15.80 -6.15 -0.86
C ASN A 54 -14.77 -5.83 0.25
N GLU A 55 -15.03 -4.82 1.08
CA GLU A 55 -14.09 -4.26 2.06
C GLU A 55 -12.70 -4.00 1.44
N ALA A 56 -12.66 -3.34 0.28
CA ALA A 56 -11.43 -3.13 -0.47
C ALA A 56 -11.10 -1.64 -0.63
N ILE A 57 -9.79 -1.34 -0.71
CA ILE A 57 -9.30 0.01 -0.99
C ILE A 57 -8.55 0.00 -2.32
N ALA A 58 -8.97 0.82 -3.27
CA ALA A 58 -8.25 1.05 -4.51
C ALA A 58 -7.41 2.35 -4.43
N PHE A 59 -6.19 2.27 -4.96
CA PHE A 59 -5.20 3.34 -5.00
C PHE A 59 -4.95 3.73 -6.46
N LYS A 60 -5.42 4.91 -6.85
CA LYS A 60 -5.10 5.51 -8.16
C LYS A 60 -3.99 6.52 -8.00
N PHE A 61 -2.89 6.36 -8.72
CA PHE A 61 -1.76 7.28 -8.66
C PHE A 61 -1.78 8.23 -9.86
N ILE A 62 -1.68 9.54 -9.61
CA ILE A 62 -1.85 10.57 -10.64
C ILE A 62 -0.85 11.73 -10.47
N ASN A 63 -0.67 12.49 -11.56
CA ASN A 63 0.17 13.68 -11.59
C ASN A 63 -0.62 15.00 -11.73
N VAL A 64 -1.90 14.90 -12.11
CA VAL A 64 -2.82 16.03 -12.23
C VAL A 64 -3.59 16.18 -10.93
N ARG A 65 -3.86 17.42 -10.54
CA ARG A 65 -4.62 17.72 -9.32
C ARG A 65 -6.11 17.52 -9.60
N GLU A 66 -6.80 16.79 -8.74
CA GLU A 66 -8.27 16.66 -8.78
C GLU A 66 -8.85 16.72 -7.36
N ASN A 67 -10.17 16.67 -7.23
CA ASN A 67 -10.83 16.69 -5.93
C ASN A 67 -10.56 15.38 -5.18
N GLY A 68 -10.29 15.47 -3.87
CA GLY A 68 -10.07 14.28 -3.03
C GLY A 68 -8.65 13.69 -3.10
N ILE A 69 -7.70 14.35 -3.76
CA ILE A 69 -6.31 13.87 -3.81
C ILE A 69 -5.61 13.89 -2.45
N LEU A 70 -4.70 12.94 -2.28
CA LEU A 70 -3.75 12.87 -1.17
C LEU A 70 -2.33 13.00 -1.72
N LYS A 71 -1.51 13.84 -1.11
CA LYS A 71 -0.11 14.03 -1.53
C LYS A 71 0.72 12.80 -1.16
N ILE A 72 1.50 12.31 -2.13
CA ILE A 72 2.50 11.28 -1.86
C ILE A 72 3.72 11.95 -1.23
N THR A 73 4.10 11.49 -0.05
CA THR A 73 5.32 11.91 0.65
C THR A 73 6.37 10.84 0.45
N ARG A 74 7.45 11.18 -0.27
CA ARG A 74 8.52 10.25 -0.61
C ARG A 74 9.59 10.26 0.48
N ASP A 75 10.18 9.10 0.70
CA ASP A 75 11.38 8.91 1.51
C ASP A 75 12.49 8.33 0.62
N THR A 76 13.67 8.02 1.17
CA THR A 76 14.85 7.55 0.42
C THR A 76 14.58 6.32 -0.44
N THR A 77 13.70 5.42 0.02
CA THR A 77 13.42 4.15 -0.68
C THR A 77 11.95 3.80 -0.81
N GLY A 78 11.04 4.55 -0.18
CA GLY A 78 9.61 4.26 -0.16
C GLY A 78 8.77 5.52 -0.22
N ALA A 79 7.48 5.37 0.02
CA ALA A 79 6.55 6.50 0.04
C ALA A 79 5.45 6.31 1.07
N THR A 80 4.79 7.40 1.42
CA THR A 80 3.66 7.39 2.34
C THR A 80 2.54 8.29 1.84
N VAL A 81 1.31 7.94 2.22
CA VAL A 81 0.11 8.73 1.97
C VAL A 81 -0.66 8.81 3.28
N SER A 82 -1.07 10.01 3.68
CA SER A 82 -1.91 10.19 4.87
C SER A 82 -3.36 9.84 4.51
N GLY A 83 -3.81 8.65 4.88
CA GLY A 83 -5.18 8.16 4.66
C GLY A 83 -6.14 8.50 5.80
N LYS A 84 -5.71 9.24 6.85
CA LYS A 84 -6.49 9.45 8.07
C LYS A 84 -7.90 10.01 7.82
N SER A 85 -8.03 10.97 6.92
CA SER A 85 -9.34 11.52 6.52
C SER A 85 -10.20 10.50 5.80
N PHE A 86 -9.62 9.68 4.92
CA PHE A 86 -10.30 8.61 4.20
C PHE A 86 -10.85 7.54 5.14
N PHE A 87 -10.04 7.04 6.09
CA PHE A 87 -10.53 6.05 7.06
C PHE A 87 -11.65 6.62 7.92
N LYS A 88 -11.53 7.88 8.35
CA LYS A 88 -12.58 8.58 9.11
C LYS A 88 -13.87 8.73 8.30
N ALA A 89 -13.79 9.15 7.04
CA ALA A 89 -14.93 9.38 6.16
C ALA A 89 -15.71 8.07 5.90
N ASN A 90 -15.00 6.95 5.77
CA ASN A 90 -15.59 5.64 5.52
C ASN A 90 -15.86 4.82 6.80
N ARG A 91 -15.69 5.42 7.99
CA ARG A 91 -15.91 4.76 9.30
C ARG A 91 -15.11 3.47 9.49
N LEU A 92 -13.92 3.39 8.90
CA LEU A 92 -13.01 2.26 9.01
C LEU A 92 -12.19 2.36 10.31
N ASP A 93 -12.26 1.34 11.17
CA ASP A 93 -11.48 1.30 12.40
C ASP A 93 -10.01 0.92 12.13
N LEU A 94 -9.11 1.87 12.36
CA LEU A 94 -7.68 1.69 12.19
C LEU A 94 -7.08 0.64 13.15
N LYS A 95 -7.72 0.33 14.28
CA LYS A 95 -7.24 -0.75 15.15
C LYS A 95 -7.40 -2.10 14.43
N THR A 96 -8.57 -2.33 13.84
CA THR A 96 -8.91 -3.54 13.07
C THR A 96 -8.11 -3.63 11.77
N TYR A 97 -8.10 -2.55 10.97
CA TYR A 97 -7.55 -2.55 9.62
C TYR A 97 -6.07 -2.12 9.53
N SER A 98 -5.38 -1.94 10.66
CA SER A 98 -3.92 -1.84 10.63
C SER A 98 -3.29 -3.18 10.26
N GLY A 99 -2.28 -3.16 9.40
CA GLY A 99 -1.69 -4.37 8.85
C GLY A 99 -0.82 -4.12 7.63
N ARG A 100 -0.39 -5.21 6.99
CA ARG A 100 0.31 -5.22 5.71
C ARG A 100 -0.51 -6.11 4.79
N TYR A 101 -0.78 -5.62 3.60
CA TYR A 101 -1.72 -6.24 2.68
C TYR A 101 -1.02 -6.59 1.38
N ASP A 102 -1.32 -7.78 0.88
CA ASP A 102 -1.07 -8.06 -0.54
C ASP A 102 -1.93 -7.13 -1.38
N TRP A 103 -1.46 -6.91 -2.60
CA TRP A 103 -2.13 -6.05 -3.56
C TRP A 103 -2.19 -6.72 -4.91
N GLU A 104 -3.19 -6.32 -5.66
CA GLU A 104 -3.30 -6.63 -7.07
C GLU A 104 -3.43 -5.35 -7.88
N LYS A 105 -3.12 -5.44 -9.17
CA LYS A 105 -3.24 -4.34 -10.11
C LYS A 105 -4.38 -4.64 -11.06
N GLN A 106 -5.33 -3.73 -11.19
CA GLN A 106 -6.46 -3.86 -12.10
C GLN A 106 -6.75 -2.55 -12.82
N THR A 107 -7.43 -2.63 -13.96
CA THR A 107 -7.98 -1.47 -14.66
C THR A 107 -9.49 -1.52 -14.50
N ILE A 108 -10.06 -0.56 -13.77
CA ILE A 108 -11.50 -0.48 -13.54
C ILE A 108 -12.11 0.51 -14.55
N PRO A 109 -13.25 0.20 -15.19
CA PRO A 109 -14.00 1.16 -16.00
C PRO A 109 -14.21 2.48 -15.25
N ASP A 110 -14.10 3.62 -15.95
CA ASP A 110 -14.27 4.99 -15.42
C ASP A 110 -13.25 5.48 -14.37
N ILE A 111 -12.53 4.58 -13.70
CA ILE A 111 -11.47 4.93 -12.73
C ILE A 111 -10.09 4.87 -13.39
N GLY A 112 -9.84 3.84 -14.20
CA GLY A 112 -8.55 3.55 -14.82
C GLY A 112 -7.71 2.56 -13.99
N GLU A 113 -6.39 2.63 -14.17
CA GLU A 113 -5.43 1.74 -13.52
C GLU A 113 -5.33 2.04 -12.01
N VAL A 114 -5.53 1.00 -11.20
CA VAL A 114 -5.49 1.05 -9.74
C VAL A 114 -4.74 -0.12 -9.14
N PHE A 115 -4.26 0.07 -7.92
CA PHE A 115 -3.78 -1.00 -7.05
C PHE A 115 -4.82 -1.24 -5.98
N ILE A 116 -5.19 -2.49 -5.70
CA ILE A 116 -6.26 -2.83 -4.77
C ILE A 116 -5.68 -3.63 -3.62
N ILE A 117 -6.13 -3.34 -2.39
CA ILE A 117 -5.96 -4.21 -1.23
C ILE A 117 -7.34 -4.62 -0.69
N GLU A 118 -7.47 -5.86 -0.25
CA GLU A 118 -8.64 -6.35 0.47
C GLU A 118 -8.38 -6.32 1.97
N LEU A 119 -9.23 -5.64 2.73
CA LEU A 119 -9.01 -5.42 4.16
C LEU A 119 -9.21 -6.69 5.02
N GLY A 120 -9.93 -7.68 4.49
CA GLY A 120 -10.12 -9.00 5.10
C GLY A 120 -8.97 -9.99 4.88
N LYS A 121 -8.01 -9.71 3.99
CA LYS A 121 -6.90 -10.60 3.62
C LYS A 121 -5.54 -9.93 3.88
N LYS A 122 -4.88 -10.28 5.00
CA LYS A 122 -3.57 -9.74 5.41
C LYS A 122 -2.41 -10.65 4.99
#